data_AF-A0A8H4UZU7-F1
#
_entry.id   AF-A0A8H4UZU7-F1
#
_cell.length_a   1.000
_cell.length_b   1.000
_cell.length_c   1.000
_cell.angle_alpha   90.00
_cell.angle_beta   90.00
_cell.angle_gamma   90.00
#
_symmetry.space_group_name_H-M   'P 1'
#
loop_
_entity.id
_entity.type
_entity.pdbx_description
1 polymer ?
#
loop_
_entity_poly.entity_id
_entity_poly.type
_entity_poly.pdbx_seq_one_letter_code
_entity_poly.pdbx_strand_id
1 'polypeptide(L)'
;MGCRLPGEVHSPSEFWNLMINKGTGRTPKVPSDRFNIDGHFHPNNERPGSFNVLGGYFLKGDLQDFDPSMFGISPIEAMWMDPQQRKLLEVVYEAFESAGVSLEAISGSTTAVFAGSFTSDYQQMSFKEPDFRHSYAATGVDPGIISNRISHVFNLHGPSIVVNTACSSSVYAMHNACNALRNGECSGAIVGGVNLIITVDQHMNTAKLGVLSPTSTCRTFDESADGYGRADGVGAVYLKRLSDAVRDGDPIRGVLRTSAVNS
;
A
#
# COMPACT_ATOMS: atom_id res chain seq x y z
N MET A 1 13.20 3.81 4.85
CA MET A 1 11.73 3.95 4.58
C MET A 1 11.55 4.29 3.11
N GLY A 2 10.49 3.79 2.47
CA GLY A 2 10.17 4.04 1.06
C GLY A 2 8.68 4.34 0.89
N CYS A 3 8.31 5.00 -0.20
CA CYS A 3 6.90 5.27 -0.51
C CYS A 3 6.62 5.57 -1.99
N ARG A 4 5.38 5.31 -2.41
CA ARG A 4 4.74 5.84 -3.62
C ARG A 4 3.45 6.51 -3.21
N LEU A 5 3.33 7.81 -3.45
CA LEU A 5 2.15 8.60 -3.06
C LEU A 5 1.68 9.50 -4.22
N PRO A 6 0.40 9.91 -4.21
CA PRO A 6 -0.13 10.87 -5.19
C PRO A 6 0.65 12.19 -5.19
N GLY A 7 0.66 12.88 -6.33
CA GLY A 7 1.45 14.11 -6.52
C GLY A 7 2.91 13.87 -6.92
N GLU A 8 3.18 12.77 -7.64
CA GLU A 8 4.52 12.42 -8.16
C GLU A 8 5.55 12.22 -7.04
N VAL A 9 5.10 11.64 -5.93
CA VAL A 9 5.95 11.34 -4.78
C VAL A 9 6.41 9.90 -4.87
N HIS A 10 7.71 9.72 -5.13
CA HIS A 10 8.39 8.43 -5.22
C HIS A 10 9.35 8.19 -4.06
N SER A 11 9.52 9.17 -3.17
CA SER A 11 10.42 9.07 -2.02
C SER A 11 9.94 9.89 -0.81
N PRO A 12 10.42 9.57 0.41
CA PRO A 12 10.14 10.38 1.60
C PRO A 12 10.58 11.84 1.47
N SER A 13 11.65 12.12 0.74
CA SER A 13 12.17 13.47 0.50
C SER A 13 11.24 14.28 -0.41
N GLU A 14 10.70 13.66 -1.46
CA GLU A 14 9.68 14.29 -2.31
C GLU A 14 8.38 14.50 -1.56
N PHE A 15 7.99 13.55 -0.69
CA PHE A 15 6.83 13.73 0.16
C PHE A 15 7.00 14.93 1.10
N TRP A 16 8.18 15.05 1.71
CA TRP A 16 8.53 16.21 2.53
C TRP A 16 8.43 17.51 1.72
N ASN A 17 9.00 17.54 0.51
CA ASN A 17 8.94 18.70 -0.38
C ASN A 17 7.50 19.07 -0.76
N LEU A 18 6.63 18.09 -1.05
CA LEU A 18 5.22 18.33 -1.30
C LEU A 18 4.55 19.01 -0.11
N MET A 19 4.80 18.51 1.11
CA MET A 19 4.21 19.06 2.34
C MET A 19 4.67 20.48 2.65
N ILE A 20 5.98 20.76 2.64
CA ILE A 20 6.50 22.09 2.98
C ILE A 20 6.07 23.16 1.98
N ASN A 21 5.86 22.77 0.72
CA ASN A 21 5.38 23.67 -0.33
C ASN A 21 3.84 23.77 -0.36
N LYS A 22 3.13 23.16 0.59
CA LYS A 22 1.66 23.09 0.64
C LYS A 22 1.07 22.56 -0.68
N GLY A 23 1.78 21.64 -1.33
CA GLY A 23 1.36 21.00 -2.56
C GLY A 23 0.21 20.02 -2.35
N THR A 24 -0.37 19.54 -3.44
CA THR A 24 -1.47 18.58 -3.41
C THR A 24 -1.30 17.51 -4.49
N GLY A 25 -1.56 16.26 -4.13
CA GLY A 25 -1.67 15.14 -5.07
C GLY A 25 -3.09 14.94 -5.60
N ARG A 26 -3.98 15.93 -5.44
CA ARG A 26 -5.39 15.82 -5.82
C ARG A 26 -5.54 15.64 -7.32
N THR A 27 -6.32 14.63 -7.70
CA THR A 27 -6.76 14.40 -9.06
C THR A 27 -8.27 14.66 -9.16
N PRO A 28 -8.71 15.74 -9.81
CA PRO A 28 -10.13 16.11 -9.87
C PRO A 28 -11.04 15.08 -10.54
N LYS A 29 -10.47 14.21 -11.39
CA LYS A 29 -11.16 13.15 -12.09
C LYS A 29 -10.33 11.87 -12.05
N VAL A 30 -10.97 10.71 -11.86
CA VAL A 30 -10.31 9.39 -11.97
C VAL A 30 -9.57 9.30 -13.31
N PRO A 31 -8.28 8.88 -13.32
CA PRO A 31 -7.53 8.67 -14.55
C PRO A 31 -8.21 7.67 -15.51
N SER A 32 -8.15 7.93 -16.81
CA SER A 32 -8.86 7.15 -17.84
C SER A 32 -8.37 5.70 -17.99
N ASP A 33 -7.15 5.43 -17.54
CA ASP A 33 -6.51 4.11 -17.49
C ASP A 33 -6.95 3.25 -16.28
N ARG A 34 -7.78 3.79 -15.37
CA ARG A 34 -8.35 3.04 -14.24
C ARG A 34 -9.68 2.40 -14.61
N PHE A 35 -10.73 3.21 -14.70
CA PHE A 35 -12.07 2.79 -15.08
C PHE A 35 -12.85 3.98 -15.67
N ASN A 36 -13.85 3.68 -16.50
CA ASN A 36 -14.70 4.71 -17.10
C ASN A 36 -15.64 5.34 -16.05
N ILE A 37 -15.16 6.39 -15.39
CA ILE A 37 -15.96 7.07 -14.37
C ILE A 37 -17.21 7.75 -14.93
N ASP A 38 -17.15 8.27 -16.16
CA ASP A 38 -18.28 8.98 -16.77
C ASP A 38 -19.49 8.05 -16.99
N GLY A 39 -19.23 6.76 -17.23
CA GLY A 39 -20.28 5.74 -17.35
C GLY A 39 -21.04 5.46 -16.04
N HIS A 40 -20.49 5.87 -14.89
CA HIS A 40 -21.09 5.67 -13.58
C HIS A 40 -21.44 6.98 -12.86
N PHE A 41 -21.14 8.14 -13.44
CA PHE A 41 -21.44 9.41 -12.81
C PHE A 41 -22.91 9.79 -12.99
N HIS A 42 -23.53 10.25 -11.92
CA HIS A 42 -24.83 10.92 -11.97
C HIS A 42 -24.97 11.93 -10.83
N PRO A 43 -25.51 13.15 -11.07
CA PRO A 43 -25.64 14.16 -10.01
C PRO A 43 -26.54 13.72 -8.86
N ASN A 44 -27.58 12.93 -9.14
CA ASN A 44 -28.39 12.30 -8.10
C ASN A 44 -27.73 10.99 -7.63
N ASN A 45 -27.18 11.00 -6.42
CA ASN A 45 -26.52 9.84 -5.80
C ASN A 45 -27.49 8.69 -5.50
N GLU A 46 -28.80 8.89 -5.51
CA GLU A 46 -29.79 7.83 -5.31
C GLU A 46 -30.05 6.99 -6.56
N ARG A 47 -29.59 7.43 -7.74
CA ARG A 47 -29.78 6.67 -8.98
C ARG A 47 -29.04 5.33 -8.89
N PRO A 48 -29.71 4.19 -9.13
CA PRO A 48 -29.07 2.87 -9.12
C PRO A 48 -27.89 2.79 -10.10
N GLY A 49 -26.80 2.14 -9.68
CA GLY A 49 -25.60 1.92 -10.51
C GLY A 49 -24.74 3.16 -10.77
N SER A 50 -24.99 4.27 -10.07
CA SER A 50 -24.27 5.53 -10.26
C SER A 50 -23.87 6.23 -8.94
N PHE A 51 -22.95 7.18 -9.03
CA PHE A 51 -22.47 8.00 -7.91
C PHE A 51 -22.09 9.43 -8.38
N ASN A 52 -21.91 10.36 -7.44
CA ASN A 52 -21.65 11.79 -7.72
C ASN A 52 -20.23 12.26 -7.36
N VAL A 53 -19.26 11.35 -7.22
CA VAL A 53 -17.87 11.64 -6.84
C VAL A 53 -16.92 11.34 -7.99
N LEU A 54 -16.23 12.37 -8.50
CA LEU A 54 -15.46 12.26 -9.73
C LEU A 54 -13.96 11.95 -9.54
N GLY A 55 -13.38 12.27 -8.40
CA GLY A 55 -11.93 12.30 -8.24
C GLY A 55 -11.42 11.57 -7.00
N GLY A 56 -10.19 11.91 -6.64
CA GLY A 56 -9.45 11.33 -5.53
C GLY A 56 -7.99 11.72 -5.61
N TYR A 57 -7.11 10.82 -5.19
CA TYR A 57 -5.67 11.02 -5.23
C TYR A 57 -5.04 9.75 -5.80
N PHE A 58 -4.44 9.83 -6.99
CA PHE A 58 -3.96 8.64 -7.71
C PHE A 58 -2.46 8.69 -7.91
N LEU A 59 -1.81 7.54 -7.93
CA LEU A 59 -0.45 7.45 -8.43
C LEU A 59 -0.46 7.82 -9.92
N LYS A 60 0.53 8.61 -10.35
CA LYS A 60 0.78 8.84 -11.78
C LYS A 60 1.58 7.68 -12.36
N GLY A 61 1.43 7.47 -13.66
CA GLY A 61 2.10 6.40 -14.40
C GLY A 61 1.27 5.12 -14.47
N ASP A 62 1.79 4.14 -15.22
CA ASP A 62 1.15 2.85 -15.38
C ASP A 62 1.34 2.03 -14.10
N LEU A 63 0.24 1.53 -13.52
CA LEU A 63 0.33 0.62 -12.37
C LEU A 63 0.96 -0.72 -12.75
N GLN A 64 1.01 -1.04 -14.04
CA GLN A 64 1.64 -2.24 -14.55
C GLN A 64 3.17 -2.18 -14.59
N ASP A 65 3.76 -0.97 -14.56
CA ASP A 65 5.21 -0.79 -14.58
C ASP A 65 5.85 -1.52 -13.40
N PHE A 66 6.79 -2.41 -13.69
CA PHE A 66 7.51 -3.22 -12.71
C PHE A 66 8.73 -3.85 -13.38
N ASP A 67 9.86 -3.93 -12.68
CA ASP A 67 11.03 -4.69 -13.14
C ASP A 67 11.01 -6.10 -12.52
N PRO A 68 10.48 -7.12 -13.22
CA PRO A 68 10.38 -8.46 -12.64
C PRO A 68 11.75 -9.14 -12.52
N SER A 69 12.72 -8.77 -13.36
CA SER A 69 14.03 -9.42 -13.39
C SER A 69 14.84 -9.14 -12.14
N MET A 70 14.74 -7.91 -11.61
CA MET A 70 15.38 -7.48 -10.37
C MET A 70 14.93 -8.32 -9.16
N PHE A 71 13.67 -8.77 -9.15
CA PHE A 71 13.09 -9.57 -8.06
C PHE A 71 13.07 -11.08 -8.34
N GLY A 72 13.73 -11.54 -9.41
CA GLY A 72 13.76 -12.97 -9.78
C GLY A 72 12.40 -13.52 -10.22
N ILE A 73 11.51 -12.66 -10.70
CA ILE A 73 10.14 -13.00 -11.12
C ILE A 73 10.12 -13.14 -12.64
N SER A 74 9.43 -14.15 -13.15
CA SER A 74 9.30 -14.32 -14.60
C SER A 74 8.33 -13.26 -15.19
N PRO A 75 8.53 -12.79 -16.44
CA PRO A 75 7.62 -11.82 -17.05
C PRO A 75 6.16 -12.31 -17.09
N ILE A 76 5.96 -13.61 -17.32
CA ILE A 76 4.62 -14.22 -17.33
C ILE A 76 3.98 -14.19 -15.95
N GLU A 77 4.72 -14.44 -14.87
CA GLU A 77 4.19 -14.32 -13.52
C GLU A 77 3.83 -12.87 -13.19
N ALA A 78 4.71 -11.93 -13.53
CA ALA A 78 4.50 -10.50 -13.26
C ALA A 78 3.22 -9.93 -13.90
N MET A 79 2.85 -10.40 -15.10
CA MET A 79 1.58 -10.01 -15.75
C MET A 79 0.35 -10.42 -14.93
N TRP A 80 0.44 -11.48 -14.14
CA TRP A 80 -0.65 -11.98 -13.31
C TRP A 80 -0.60 -11.50 -11.86
N MET A 81 0.42 -10.72 -11.49
CA MET A 81 0.56 -10.16 -10.15
C MET A 81 -0.28 -8.91 -9.96
N ASP A 82 -0.98 -8.80 -8.84
CA ASP A 82 -1.62 -7.57 -8.38
C ASP A 82 -0.57 -6.44 -8.33
N PRO A 83 -0.83 -5.27 -8.96
CA PRO A 83 0.02 -4.09 -8.83
C PRO A 83 0.41 -3.73 -7.38
N GLN A 84 -0.44 -4.04 -6.40
CA GLN A 84 -0.15 -3.84 -4.98
C GLN A 84 1.07 -4.65 -4.53
N GLN A 85 1.20 -5.91 -4.97
CA GLN A 85 2.36 -6.75 -4.64
C GLN A 85 3.63 -6.19 -5.30
N ARG A 86 3.55 -5.80 -6.57
CA ARG A 86 4.68 -5.26 -7.35
C ARG A 86 5.22 -3.97 -6.75
N LYS A 87 4.36 -2.98 -6.52
CA LYS A 87 4.77 -1.69 -5.96
C LYS A 87 5.27 -1.82 -4.53
N LEU A 88 4.73 -2.74 -3.74
CA LEU A 88 5.23 -2.95 -2.38
C LEU A 88 6.62 -3.61 -2.38
N LEU A 89 6.94 -4.50 -3.33
CA LEU A 89 8.30 -5.05 -3.49
C LEU A 89 9.34 -3.94 -3.76
N GLU A 90 9.05 -3.05 -4.72
CA GLU A 90 9.90 -1.88 -5.02
C GLU A 90 10.10 -1.01 -3.77
N VAL A 91 9.01 -0.67 -3.09
CA VAL A 91 9.03 0.20 -1.90
C VAL A 91 9.76 -0.44 -0.72
N VAL A 92 9.69 -1.77 -0.56
CA VAL A 92 10.44 -2.48 0.49
C VAL A 92 11.93 -2.52 0.17
N TYR A 93 12.30 -2.75 -1.08
CA TYR A 93 13.70 -2.66 -1.50
C TYR A 93 14.29 -1.29 -1.16
N GLU A 94 13.60 -0.20 -1.54
CA GLU A 94 14.02 1.16 -1.21
C GLU A 94 14.03 1.43 0.30
N ALA A 95 13.14 0.78 1.06
CA ALA A 95 13.13 0.90 2.50
C ALA A 95 14.39 0.29 3.14
N PHE A 96 14.90 -0.82 2.61
CA PHE A 96 16.18 -1.42 3.01
C PHE A 96 17.37 -0.55 2.59
N GLU A 97 17.40 -0.07 1.34
CA GLU A 97 18.45 0.84 0.88
C GLU A 97 18.52 2.12 1.73
N SER A 98 17.36 2.72 2.01
CA SER A 98 17.23 3.89 2.88
C SER A 98 17.67 3.64 4.32
N ALA A 99 17.60 2.39 4.78
CA ALA A 99 18.09 1.96 6.09
C ALA A 99 19.61 1.67 6.09
N GLY A 100 20.27 1.67 4.93
CA GLY A 100 21.69 1.34 4.82
C GLY A 100 21.99 -0.16 4.98
N VAL A 101 20.97 -1.01 4.80
CA VAL A 101 21.10 -2.47 4.95
C VAL A 101 21.17 -3.10 3.56
N SER A 102 22.21 -3.90 3.31
CA SER A 102 22.33 -4.62 2.03
C SER A 102 21.40 -5.82 1.97
N LEU A 103 21.01 -6.24 0.76
CA LEU A 103 20.16 -7.41 0.58
C LEU A 103 20.84 -8.70 1.05
N GLU A 104 22.16 -8.80 0.90
CA GLU A 104 22.96 -9.93 1.39
C GLU A 104 22.95 -10.00 2.92
N ALA A 105 22.95 -8.85 3.60
CA ALA A 105 22.94 -8.79 5.05
C ALA A 105 21.59 -9.21 5.66
N ILE A 106 20.48 -8.98 4.94
CA ILE A 106 19.13 -9.31 5.43
C ILE A 106 18.65 -10.70 4.98
N SER A 107 19.19 -11.22 3.88
CA SER A 107 18.87 -12.57 3.39
C SER A 107 19.21 -13.63 4.42
N GLY A 108 18.28 -14.56 4.68
CA GLY A 108 18.42 -15.60 5.70
C GLY A 108 18.16 -15.12 7.14
N SER A 109 17.88 -13.84 7.35
CA SER A 109 17.58 -13.31 8.69
C SER A 109 16.17 -13.67 9.16
N THR A 110 15.93 -13.58 10.47
CA THR A 110 14.58 -13.71 11.06
C THR A 110 13.78 -12.41 10.94
N THR A 111 14.03 -11.59 9.92
CA THR A 111 13.26 -10.36 9.68
C THR A 111 11.81 -10.70 9.37
N ALA A 112 10.89 -10.07 10.10
CA ALA A 112 9.46 -10.23 9.91
C ALA A 112 8.91 -9.29 8.84
N VAL A 113 7.74 -9.61 8.28
CA VAL A 113 6.99 -8.77 7.34
C VAL A 113 5.56 -8.65 7.84
N PHE A 114 5.13 -7.42 8.10
CA PHE A 114 3.74 -7.09 8.44
C PHE A 114 3.21 -6.09 7.41
N ALA A 115 2.24 -6.50 6.59
CA ALA A 115 1.70 -5.66 5.53
C ALA A 115 0.22 -5.34 5.77
N GLY A 116 -0.12 -4.05 5.82
CA GLY A 116 -1.51 -3.58 5.84
C GLY A 116 -2.09 -3.51 4.43
N SER A 117 -3.18 -4.21 4.17
CA SER A 117 -3.95 -4.07 2.92
C SER A 117 -5.42 -4.42 3.19
N PHE A 118 -6.33 -3.69 2.56
CA PHE A 118 -7.77 -3.92 2.71
C PHE A 118 -8.55 -3.95 1.40
N THR A 119 -7.91 -3.65 0.26
CA THR A 119 -8.55 -3.70 -1.07
C THR A 119 -8.09 -4.92 -1.85
N SER A 120 -9.02 -5.50 -2.61
CA SER A 120 -8.80 -6.69 -3.44
C SER A 120 -9.36 -6.52 -4.86
N ASP A 121 -9.36 -5.27 -5.36
CA ASP A 121 -9.91 -4.88 -6.66
C ASP A 121 -9.38 -5.77 -7.80
N TYR A 122 -8.06 -6.01 -7.85
CA TYR A 122 -7.43 -6.82 -8.90
C TYR A 122 -7.83 -8.30 -8.81
N GLN A 123 -7.95 -8.84 -7.59
CA GLN A 123 -8.46 -10.19 -7.36
C GLN A 123 -9.90 -10.32 -7.87
N GLN A 124 -10.77 -9.38 -7.50
CA GLN A 124 -12.16 -9.37 -7.96
C GLN A 124 -12.25 -9.27 -9.48
N MET A 125 -11.44 -8.41 -10.10
CA MET A 125 -11.34 -8.29 -11.55
C MET A 125 -10.90 -9.61 -12.21
N SER A 126 -9.89 -10.28 -11.65
CA SER A 126 -9.37 -11.56 -12.17
C SER A 126 -10.40 -12.69 -12.16
N PHE A 127 -11.43 -12.60 -11.31
CA PHE A 127 -12.48 -13.61 -11.21
C PHE A 127 -13.66 -13.37 -12.15
N LYS A 128 -13.76 -12.18 -12.77
CA LYS A 128 -14.87 -11.83 -13.67
C LYS A 128 -14.85 -12.62 -14.98
N GLU A 129 -13.68 -13.09 -15.40
CA GLU A 129 -13.50 -13.78 -16.67
C GLU A 129 -12.84 -15.16 -16.46
N PRO A 130 -13.65 -16.24 -16.29
CA PRO A 130 -13.14 -17.56 -15.93
C PRO A 130 -12.31 -18.23 -17.04
N ASP A 131 -12.58 -17.91 -18.30
CA ASP A 131 -11.93 -18.53 -19.46
C ASP A 131 -10.46 -18.10 -19.62
N PHE A 132 -10.05 -17.01 -18.96
CA PHE A 132 -8.73 -16.42 -19.08
C PHE A 132 -7.86 -16.68 -17.85
N ARG A 133 -8.14 -17.70 -17.03
CA ARG A 133 -7.34 -17.99 -15.83
C ARG A 133 -5.98 -18.59 -16.15
N HIS A 134 -4.94 -18.02 -15.56
CA HIS A 134 -3.58 -18.56 -15.57
C HIS A 134 -3.21 -19.16 -14.21
N SER A 135 -2.27 -20.11 -14.18
CA SER A 135 -1.80 -20.76 -12.94
C SER A 135 -1.26 -19.76 -11.91
N TYR A 136 -0.52 -18.74 -12.38
CA TYR A 136 -0.02 -17.64 -11.54
C TYR A 136 -1.11 -16.77 -10.92
N ALA A 137 -2.37 -16.83 -11.35
CA ALA A 137 -3.43 -16.04 -10.70
C ALA A 137 -3.55 -16.39 -9.20
N ALA A 138 -3.39 -17.66 -8.84
CA ALA A 138 -3.50 -18.10 -7.44
C ALA A 138 -2.52 -17.38 -6.51
N THR A 139 -1.27 -17.16 -6.94
CA THR A 139 -0.28 -16.42 -6.14
C THR A 139 -0.24 -14.93 -6.48
N GLY A 140 -0.69 -14.57 -7.67
CA GLY A 140 -0.64 -13.20 -8.19
C GLY A 140 -1.66 -12.28 -7.54
N VAL A 141 -2.82 -12.79 -7.13
CA VAL A 141 -3.92 -11.93 -6.63
C VAL A 141 -4.35 -12.23 -5.20
N ASP A 142 -3.81 -13.27 -4.56
CA ASP A 142 -4.16 -13.61 -3.18
C ASP A 142 -3.64 -12.55 -2.21
N PRO A 143 -4.49 -11.97 -1.34
CA PRO A 143 -4.07 -10.95 -0.38
C PRO A 143 -2.96 -11.42 0.55
N GLY A 144 -2.97 -12.67 1.01
CA GLY A 144 -1.95 -13.24 1.88
C GLY A 144 -0.57 -13.33 1.24
N ILE A 145 -0.49 -13.30 -0.09
CA ILE A 145 0.79 -13.29 -0.82
C ILE A 145 1.48 -11.92 -0.74
N ILE A 146 0.78 -10.84 -0.38
CA ILE A 146 1.39 -9.50 -0.25
C ILE A 146 2.59 -9.51 0.70
N SER A 147 2.46 -10.09 1.91
CA SER A 147 3.59 -10.22 2.84
C SER A 147 4.52 -11.36 2.45
N ASN A 148 3.96 -12.52 2.05
CA ASN A 148 4.75 -13.73 1.79
C ASN A 148 5.70 -13.56 0.61
N ARG A 149 5.31 -12.80 -0.41
CA ARG A 149 6.17 -12.52 -1.55
C ARG A 149 7.38 -11.68 -1.17
N ILE A 150 7.23 -10.71 -0.28
CA ILE A 150 8.35 -9.95 0.28
C ILE A 150 9.29 -10.92 1.02
N SER A 151 8.74 -11.75 1.91
CA SER A 151 9.53 -12.75 2.63
C SER A 151 10.26 -13.70 1.67
N HIS A 152 9.62 -14.14 0.59
CA HIS A 152 10.21 -15.03 -0.38
C HIS A 152 11.34 -14.36 -1.19
N VAL A 153 11.05 -13.19 -1.79
CA VAL A 153 11.98 -12.46 -2.67
C VAL A 153 13.24 -12.02 -1.92
N PHE A 154 13.09 -11.54 -0.69
CA PHE A 154 14.23 -11.10 0.14
C PHE A 154 14.76 -12.19 1.08
N ASN A 155 14.27 -13.44 0.95
CA ASN A 155 14.66 -14.58 1.77
C ASN A 155 14.61 -14.32 3.29
N LEU A 156 13.48 -13.81 3.78
CA LEU A 156 13.24 -13.46 5.18
C LEU A 156 12.47 -14.58 5.88
N HIS A 157 12.95 -15.01 7.06
CA HIS A 157 12.40 -16.15 7.81
C HIS A 157 11.64 -15.78 9.09
N GLY A 158 11.36 -14.49 9.30
CA GLY A 158 10.47 -14.06 10.40
C GLY A 158 8.98 -14.24 10.06
N PRO A 159 8.08 -13.93 11.01
CA PRO A 159 6.64 -13.90 10.76
C PRO A 159 6.27 -13.08 9.52
N SER A 160 5.38 -13.60 8.67
CA SER A 160 4.91 -12.91 7.47
C SER A 160 3.38 -12.86 7.48
N ILE A 161 2.82 -11.66 7.69
CA ILE A 161 1.40 -11.49 7.98
C ILE A 161 0.83 -10.30 7.22
N VAL A 162 -0.32 -10.52 6.60
CA VAL A 162 -1.17 -9.46 6.07
C VAL A 162 -2.25 -9.12 7.08
N VAL A 163 -2.41 -7.83 7.38
CA VAL A 163 -3.38 -7.31 8.34
C VAL A 163 -4.42 -6.50 7.59
N ASN A 164 -5.70 -6.84 7.81
CA ASN A 164 -6.83 -6.07 7.31
C ASN A 164 -7.73 -5.67 8.49
N THR A 165 -7.62 -4.41 8.88
CA THR A 165 -8.51 -3.74 9.83
C THR A 165 -9.06 -2.45 9.19
N ALA A 166 -9.32 -2.49 7.88
CA ALA A 166 -9.68 -1.32 7.07
C ALA A 166 -8.64 -0.18 7.18
N CYS A 167 -9.06 1.04 7.53
CA CYS A 167 -8.20 2.23 7.54
C CYS A 167 -7.02 2.15 8.54
N SER A 168 -7.12 1.32 9.58
CA SER A 168 -6.08 1.18 10.61
C SER A 168 -5.05 0.07 10.30
N SER A 169 -5.18 -0.62 9.16
CA SER A 169 -4.38 -1.82 8.83
C SER A 169 -2.87 -1.63 8.97
N SER A 170 -2.33 -0.50 8.49
CA SER A 170 -0.89 -0.20 8.57
C SER A 170 -0.41 0.09 10.01
N VAL A 171 -1.25 0.72 10.83
CA VAL A 171 -0.96 0.99 12.25
C VAL A 171 -1.06 -0.30 13.07
N TYR A 172 -1.99 -1.19 12.73
CA TYR A 172 -2.11 -2.50 13.37
C TYR A 172 -0.94 -3.42 12.99
N ALA A 173 -0.51 -3.40 11.73
CA ALA A 173 0.73 -4.05 11.28
C ALA A 173 1.96 -3.51 12.04
N MET A 174 2.05 -2.19 12.23
CA MET A 174 3.08 -1.55 13.04
C MET A 174 3.06 -2.03 14.50
N HIS A 175 1.88 -2.14 15.10
CA HIS A 175 1.73 -2.65 16.47
C HIS A 175 2.24 -4.10 16.59
N ASN A 176 1.84 -4.97 15.66
CA ASN A 176 2.30 -6.37 15.63
C ASN A 176 3.82 -6.48 15.47
N ALA A 177 4.41 -5.67 14.59
CA ALA A 177 5.86 -5.63 14.40
C ALA A 177 6.62 -5.20 15.67
N CYS A 178 6.12 -4.17 16.37
CA CYS A 178 6.69 -3.75 17.65
C CYS A 178 6.65 -4.86 18.69
N ASN A 179 5.56 -5.63 18.77
CA ASN A 179 5.44 -6.74 19.71
C ASN A 179 6.37 -7.90 19.35
N ALA A 180 6.42 -8.31 18.07
CA ALA A 180 7.33 -9.36 17.61
C ALA A 180 8.81 -9.03 17.90
N LEU A 181 9.21 -7.77 17.67
CA LEU A 181 10.55 -7.29 18.00
C LEU A 181 10.83 -7.32 19.50
N ARG A 182 9.87 -6.91 20.34
CA ARG A 182 10.02 -6.90 21.81
C ARG A 182 10.09 -8.30 22.40
N ASN A 183 9.35 -9.24 21.82
CA ASN A 183 9.30 -10.64 22.24
C ASN A 183 10.49 -11.46 21.73
N GLY A 184 11.34 -10.89 20.86
CA GLY A 184 12.47 -11.61 20.28
C GLY A 184 12.07 -12.60 19.18
N GLU A 185 10.86 -12.50 18.64
CA GLU A 185 10.36 -13.36 17.55
C GLU A 185 11.05 -13.03 16.21
N CYS A 186 11.60 -11.83 16.08
CA CYS A 186 12.37 -11.39 14.92
C CYS A 186 13.57 -10.49 15.30
N SER A 187 14.55 -10.41 14.40
CA SER A 187 15.71 -9.51 14.50
C SER A 187 15.45 -8.11 13.92
N GLY A 188 14.53 -8.03 12.95
CA GLY A 188 14.06 -6.82 12.29
C GLY A 188 12.61 -7.01 11.83
N ALA A 189 11.95 -5.94 11.43
CA ALA A 189 10.60 -6.03 10.86
C ALA A 189 10.39 -4.99 9.76
N ILE A 190 9.89 -5.45 8.61
CA ILE A 190 9.29 -4.58 7.60
C ILE A 190 7.83 -4.38 7.96
N VAL A 191 7.41 -3.11 8.01
CA VAL A 191 6.00 -2.73 8.12
C VAL A 191 5.63 -2.01 6.83
N GLY A 192 4.79 -2.66 6.04
CA GLY A 192 4.26 -2.16 4.77
C GLY A 192 2.79 -1.75 4.87
N GLY A 193 2.36 -0.86 3.99
CA GLY A 193 0.96 -0.53 3.76
C GLY A 193 0.73 -0.26 2.28
N VAL A 194 -0.34 -0.83 1.72
CA VAL A 194 -0.67 -0.67 0.30
C VAL A 194 -2.18 -0.51 0.12
N ASN A 195 -2.55 0.41 -0.75
CA ASN A 195 -3.90 0.59 -1.27
C ASN A 195 -3.81 1.13 -2.69
N LEU A 196 -4.46 0.47 -3.64
CA LEU A 196 -4.64 0.96 -5.00
C LEU A 196 -6.12 0.92 -5.38
N ILE A 197 -6.59 1.96 -6.07
CA ILE A 197 -7.94 2.09 -6.61
C ILE A 197 -7.88 1.66 -8.07
N ILE A 198 -8.34 0.43 -8.34
CA ILE A 198 -8.20 -0.19 -9.67
C ILE A 198 -9.55 -0.27 -10.37
N THR A 199 -10.61 -0.69 -9.66
CA THR A 199 -11.95 -0.84 -10.26
C THR A 199 -12.96 0.12 -9.65
N VAL A 200 -14.09 0.26 -10.34
CA VAL A 200 -15.19 1.13 -9.90
C VAL A 200 -15.93 0.58 -8.67
N ASP A 201 -15.89 -0.73 -8.45
CA ASP A 201 -16.77 -1.43 -7.51
C ASP A 201 -16.67 -0.83 -6.09
N GLN A 202 -15.45 -0.72 -5.56
CA GLN A 202 -15.24 -0.17 -4.22
C GLN A 202 -15.48 1.34 -4.14
N HIS A 203 -15.27 2.06 -5.24
CA HIS A 203 -15.56 3.50 -5.33
C HIS A 203 -17.06 3.75 -5.25
N MET A 204 -17.86 2.94 -5.95
CA MET A 204 -19.31 2.99 -5.90
C MET A 204 -19.83 2.63 -4.50
N ASN A 205 -19.32 1.55 -3.88
CA ASN A 205 -19.73 1.14 -2.53
C ASN A 205 -19.50 2.25 -1.49
N THR A 206 -18.32 2.88 -1.53
CA THR A 206 -17.99 3.96 -0.59
C THR A 206 -18.75 5.26 -0.88
N ALA A 207 -19.02 5.57 -2.16
CA ALA A 207 -19.89 6.70 -2.52
C ALA A 207 -21.34 6.50 -2.06
N LYS A 208 -21.88 5.28 -2.20
CA LYS A 208 -23.22 4.92 -1.72
C LYS A 208 -23.34 4.91 -0.20
N LEU A 209 -22.24 4.62 0.50
CA LEU A 209 -22.18 4.75 1.96
C LEU A 209 -22.23 6.22 2.43
N GLY A 210 -22.07 7.19 1.54
CA GLY A 210 -22.16 8.63 1.86
C GLY A 210 -20.94 9.18 2.59
N VAL A 211 -19.81 8.46 2.60
CA VAL A 211 -18.58 8.86 3.31
C VAL A 211 -17.60 9.63 2.43
N LEU A 212 -17.83 9.67 1.12
CA LEU A 212 -16.97 10.37 0.17
C LEU A 212 -17.40 11.82 -0.01
N SER A 213 -16.42 12.71 -0.01
CA SER A 213 -16.64 14.11 -0.37
C SER A 213 -16.98 14.24 -1.86
N PRO A 214 -18.03 14.97 -2.26
CA PRO A 214 -18.32 15.28 -3.66
C PRO A 214 -17.16 15.95 -4.41
N THR A 215 -16.34 16.73 -3.70
CA THR A 215 -15.13 17.35 -4.26
C THR A 215 -13.90 16.45 -4.20
N SER A 216 -14.04 15.25 -3.61
CA SER A 216 -12.98 14.26 -3.42
C SER A 216 -11.80 14.80 -2.62
N THR A 217 -12.07 15.68 -1.66
CA THR A 217 -11.06 16.30 -0.80
C THR A 217 -11.33 16.00 0.67
N CYS A 218 -10.27 15.86 1.44
CA CYS A 218 -10.35 15.81 2.89
C CYS A 218 -10.18 17.23 3.45
N ARG A 219 -11.24 17.79 4.05
CA ARG A 219 -11.20 19.10 4.73
C ARG A 219 -11.11 18.89 6.23
N THR A 220 -10.03 18.27 6.67
CA THR A 220 -9.87 17.83 8.06
C THR A 220 -9.96 19.01 9.00
N PHE A 221 -10.93 18.96 9.93
CA PHE A 221 -11.26 19.98 10.92
C PHE A 221 -11.87 21.29 10.40
N ASP A 222 -12.21 21.38 9.11
CA ASP A 222 -12.92 22.51 8.53
C ASP A 222 -14.43 22.40 8.76
N GLU A 223 -15.12 23.53 8.97
CA GLU A 223 -16.60 23.57 9.13
C GLU A 223 -17.33 22.99 7.92
N SER A 224 -16.73 23.11 6.73
CA SER A 224 -17.30 22.61 5.48
C SER A 224 -16.99 21.13 5.21
N ALA A 225 -16.43 20.37 6.15
CA ALA A 225 -16.10 18.95 5.94
C ALA A 225 -17.33 18.12 5.56
N ASP A 226 -17.27 17.42 4.43
CA ASP A 226 -18.40 16.68 3.82
C ASP A 226 -18.03 15.24 3.40
N GLY A 227 -16.99 14.67 4.02
CA GLY A 227 -16.46 13.34 3.71
C GLY A 227 -14.97 13.36 3.40
N TYR A 228 -14.45 12.25 2.87
CA TYR A 228 -13.04 12.10 2.51
C TYR A 228 -12.84 11.82 1.00
N GLY A 229 -11.62 12.05 0.50
CA GLY A 229 -11.20 11.62 -0.84
C GLY A 229 -10.40 10.33 -0.76
N ARG A 230 -10.73 9.34 -1.60
CA ARG A 230 -9.95 8.09 -1.69
C ARG A 230 -8.58 8.35 -2.31
N ALA A 231 -7.56 7.60 -1.87
CA ALA A 231 -6.20 7.76 -2.34
C ALA A 231 -5.53 6.40 -2.63
N ASP A 232 -4.79 6.31 -3.73
CA ASP A 232 -3.73 5.33 -3.88
C ASP A 232 -2.60 5.63 -2.87
N GLY A 233 -1.85 4.61 -2.45
CA GLY A 233 -0.67 4.81 -1.62
C GLY A 233 0.05 3.51 -1.29
N VAL A 234 1.37 3.56 -1.33
CA VAL A 234 2.26 2.47 -0.93
C VAL A 234 3.34 3.03 -0.03
N GLY A 235 3.62 2.37 1.09
CA GLY A 235 4.67 2.79 2.01
C GLY A 235 5.26 1.64 2.79
N ALA A 236 6.55 1.73 3.11
CA ALA A 236 7.21 0.77 3.99
C ALA A 236 8.23 1.44 4.91
N VAL A 237 8.34 0.91 6.13
CA VAL A 237 9.39 1.23 7.09
C VAL A 237 10.08 -0.04 7.58
N TYR A 238 11.37 0.06 7.86
CA TYR A 238 12.14 -1.00 8.49
C TYR A 238 12.37 -0.65 9.96
N LEU A 239 12.10 -1.60 10.84
CA LEU A 239 12.17 -1.45 12.29
C LEU A 239 13.19 -2.44 12.88
N LYS A 240 13.91 -1.97 13.89
CA LYS A 240 14.76 -2.78 14.76
C LYS A 240 14.55 -2.34 16.20
N ARG A 241 14.93 -3.20 17.16
CA ARG A 241 15.09 -2.76 18.55
C ARG A 241 16.15 -1.66 18.59
N LEU A 242 15.93 -0.61 19.38
CA LEU A 242 16.85 0.53 19.46
C LEU A 242 18.27 0.09 19.84
N SER A 243 18.41 -0.87 20.75
CA SER A 243 19.71 -1.45 21.13
C SER A 243 20.44 -2.09 19.96
N ASP A 244 19.72 -2.80 19.09
CA ASP A 244 20.30 -3.46 17.92
C ASP A 244 20.68 -2.42 16.85
N ALA A 245 19.84 -1.40 16.65
CA ALA A 245 20.15 -0.31 15.73
C ALA A 245 21.41 0.46 16.14
N VAL A 246 21.57 0.74 17.44
CA VAL A 246 22.77 1.40 17.99
C VAL A 246 24.00 0.49 17.87
N ARG A 247 23.87 -0.81 18.20
CA ARG A 247 24.96 -1.79 18.08
C ARG A 247 25.46 -1.89 16.65
N ASP A 248 24.54 -1.91 15.69
CA ASP A 248 24.85 -2.16 14.28
C ASP A 248 25.20 -0.87 13.51
N GLY A 249 25.07 0.31 14.15
CA GLY A 249 25.40 1.60 13.56
C GLY A 249 24.36 2.10 12.55
N ASP A 250 23.11 1.65 12.67
CA ASP A 250 22.05 2.00 11.72
C ASP A 250 21.63 3.47 11.82
N PRO A 251 21.21 4.10 10.71
CA PRO A 251 20.61 5.44 10.73
C PRO A 251 19.22 5.42 11.39
N ILE A 252 19.13 5.98 12.61
CA ILE A 252 17.87 6.05 13.36
C ILE A 252 17.07 7.30 12.94
N ARG A 253 15.93 7.10 12.26
CA ARG A 253 15.04 8.18 11.79
C ARG A 253 13.99 8.61 12.82
N GLY A 254 13.70 7.77 13.81
CA GLY A 254 12.72 8.01 14.85
C GLY A 254 12.61 6.82 15.80
N VAL A 255 11.96 7.01 16.96
CA VAL A 255 11.78 5.97 17.97
C VAL A 255 10.30 5.78 18.28
N LEU A 256 9.78 4.59 18.01
CA LEU A 256 8.42 4.18 18.37
C LEU A 256 8.37 3.85 19.86
N ARG A 257 7.92 4.82 20.67
CA ARG A 257 7.84 4.66 22.13
C ARG A 257 6.74 3.71 22.56
N THR A 258 5.58 3.82 21.92
CA THR A 258 4.39 3.02 22.24
C THR A 258 3.50 2.87 21.02
N SER A 259 2.70 1.82 21.01
CA SER A 259 1.60 1.58 20.09
C SER A 259 0.49 0.88 20.86
N ALA A 260 -0.76 1.19 20.52
CA ALA A 260 -1.94 0.59 21.13
C ALA A 260 -3.00 0.37 20.06
N VAL A 261 -3.79 -0.69 20.24
CA VAL A 261 -4.90 -1.07 19.37
C VAL A 261 -6.11 -1.45 20.24
N ASN A 262 -7.31 -1.15 19.78
CA ASN A 262 -8.58 -1.45 20.44
C ASN A 262 -9.69 -1.72 19.40
N SER A 263 -10.93 -1.95 19.87
CA SER A 263 -12.13 -2.18 19.07
C SER A 263 -13.21 -1.14 19.35
#